data_AF-A0A2N1NJV4-F1
#
_entry.id   AF-A0A2N1NJV4-F1
#
_cell.length_a   1.000
_cell.length_b   1.000
_cell.length_c   1.000
_cell.angle_alpha   90.00
_cell.angle_beta   90.00
_cell.angle_gamma   90.00
#
_symmetry.space_group_name_H-M   'P 1'
#
loop_
_entity.id
_entity.type
_entity.pdbx_description
1 polymer ?
#
loop_
_entity_poly.entity_id
_entity_poly.type
_entity_poly.pdbx_seq_one_letter_code
_entity_poly.pdbx_strand_id
1 'polypeptide(L)'
;MSRWYLQNQIGKLRLQGFLHNLATECGVSSEGRKITNHSGRKSLVSLLKELNFTDIEVMSVSRHKSMSGLKSYERSNKKLQNVSLNGLVKAIFTF
;
A
#
# COMPACT_ATOMS: atom_id res chain seq x y z
N MET A 1 34.20 -3.61 -5.34
CA MET A 1 33.22 -2.52 -5.53
C MET A 1 32.77 -2.02 -4.18
N SER A 2 33.14 -0.80 -3.79
CA SER A 2 32.52 -0.17 -2.62
C SER A 2 31.04 0.05 -2.91
N ARG A 3 30.20 -0.10 -1.88
CA ARG A 3 28.77 0.12 -2.03
C ARG A 3 28.53 1.62 -2.09
N TRP A 4 28.08 2.13 -3.24
CA TRP A 4 27.91 3.56 -3.51
C TRP A 4 27.09 4.30 -2.44
N TYR A 5 26.12 3.60 -1.84
CA TYR A 5 25.25 4.12 -0.78
C TYR A 5 25.92 4.24 0.60
N LEU A 6 27.06 3.57 0.83
CA LEU A 6 27.86 3.76 2.04
C LEU A 6 28.78 4.98 1.91
N GLN A 7 29.16 5.34 0.68
CA GLN A 7 30.03 6.49 0.41
C GLN A 7 29.26 7.80 0.28
N ASN A 8 27.99 7.74 -0.14
CA ASN A 8 27.13 8.90 -0.30
C ASN A 8 25.88 8.72 0.55
N GLN A 9 25.93 9.19 1.80
CA GLN A 9 24.76 9.16 2.67
C GLN A 9 23.65 10.04 2.08
N ILE A 10 22.51 9.42 1.79
CA ILE A 10 21.33 10.12 1.29
C ILE A 10 20.49 10.55 2.49
N GLY A 11 20.31 11.86 2.64
CA GLY A 11 19.43 12.42 3.65
C GLY A 11 17.99 11.89 3.50
N LYS A 12 17.33 11.65 4.64
CA LYS A 12 15.96 11.10 4.72
C LYS A 12 14.97 11.82 3.79
N LEU A 13 15.03 13.15 3.73
CA LEU A 13 14.15 13.97 2.88
C LEU A 13 14.37 13.68 1.38
N ARG A 14 15.63 13.55 0.96
CA ARG A 14 15.98 13.23 -0.42
C ARG A 14 15.49 11.82 -0.80
N LEU A 15 15.70 10.83 0.07
CA LEU A 15 15.24 9.46 -0.14
C LEU A 15 13.70 9.37 -0.24
N GLN A 16 12.98 10.17 0.54
CA GLN A 16 11.51 10.23 0.48
C GLN A 16 10.98 10.81 -0.84
N GLY A 17 11.79 11.62 -1.54
CA GLY A 17 11.42 12.22 -2.83
C GLY A 17 11.57 11.28 -4.02
N PHE A 18 12.41 10.25 -3.94
CA PHE A 18 12.76 9.42 -5.10
C PHE A 18 11.57 8.72 -5.73
N LEU A 19 10.74 8.03 -4.95
CA LEU A 19 9.57 7.35 -5.50
C LEU A 19 8.57 8.31 -6.13
N HIS A 20 8.43 9.50 -5.55
CA HIS A 20 7.57 10.53 -6.13
C HIS A 20 8.10 10.99 -7.49
N ASN A 21 9.39 11.34 -7.56
CA ASN A 21 10.01 11.83 -8.78
C ASN A 21 9.94 10.77 -9.89
N LEU A 22 10.27 9.51 -9.55
CA LEU A 22 10.12 8.38 -10.48
C LEU A 22 8.69 8.23 -10.99
N ALA A 23 7.69 8.31 -10.11
CA ALA A 23 6.30 8.21 -10.52
C ALA A 23 5.91 9.35 -11.47
N THR A 24 6.34 10.58 -11.17
CA THR A 24 6.11 11.76 -12.02
C THR A 24 6.79 11.62 -13.39
N GLU A 25 8.06 11.23 -13.42
CA GLU A 25 8.83 11.02 -14.66
C GLU A 25 8.23 9.90 -15.53
N CYS A 26 7.70 8.85 -14.91
CA CYS A 26 7.02 7.76 -15.61
C CYS A 26 5.54 8.06 -15.96
N GLY A 27 5.02 9.26 -15.67
CA GLY A 27 3.62 9.60 -15.92
C GLY A 27 2.62 8.85 -15.02
N VAL A 28 3.08 8.18 -13.97
CA VAL A 28 2.23 7.50 -12.99
C VAL A 28 1.69 8.55 -12.02
N SER A 29 0.42 8.91 -12.18
CA SER A 29 -0.25 9.84 -11.28
C SER A 29 -1.37 9.16 -10.48
N SER A 30 -1.69 9.73 -9.33
CA SER A 30 -2.83 9.29 -8.51
C SER A 30 -3.72 10.48 -8.21
N GLU A 31 -4.62 10.85 -9.14
CA GLU A 31 -5.70 11.85 -8.98
C GLU A 31 -5.46 12.91 -7.87
N GLY A 32 -4.46 13.78 -8.07
CA GLY A 32 -4.16 14.89 -7.15
C GLY A 32 -3.45 14.51 -5.83
N ARG A 33 -3.02 13.26 -5.65
CA ARG A 33 -2.24 12.78 -4.50
C ARG A 33 -0.81 12.44 -4.88
N LYS A 34 0.10 12.65 -3.93
CA LYS A 34 1.52 12.31 -4.05
C LYS A 34 1.74 10.82 -3.82
N ILE A 35 2.43 10.16 -4.75
CA ILE A 35 2.96 8.81 -4.54
C ILE A 35 4.22 8.94 -3.66
N THR A 36 4.18 8.31 -2.49
CA THR A 36 5.24 8.32 -1.47
C THR A 36 5.65 6.90 -1.12
N ASN A 37 6.83 6.73 -0.50
CA ASN A 37 7.28 5.40 -0.04
C ASN A 37 6.23 4.71 0.87
N HIS A 38 5.53 5.49 1.70
CA HIS A 38 4.48 4.98 2.55
C HIS A 38 3.25 4.51 1.76
N SER A 39 2.78 5.30 0.78
CA SER A 39 1.65 4.89 -0.06
C SER A 39 1.99 3.68 -0.92
N GLY A 40 3.23 3.60 -1.44
CA GLY A 40 3.74 2.43 -2.17
C GLY A 40 3.75 1.18 -1.29
N ARG A 41 4.23 1.27 -0.05
CA ARG A 41 4.19 0.15 0.92
C ARG A 41 2.75 -0.27 1.26
N LYS A 42 1.80 0.67 1.37
CA LYS A 42 0.37 0.35 1.52
C LYS A 42 -0.19 -0.39 0.31
N SER A 43 0.12 0.06 -0.90
CA SER A 43 -0.32 -0.61 -2.12
C SER A 43 0.29 -2.02 -2.23
N LEU A 44 1.56 -2.21 -1.87
CA LEU A 44 2.20 -3.52 -1.81
C LEU A 44 1.49 -4.45 -0.83
N VAL A 45 1.19 -4.00 0.39
CA VAL A 45 0.48 -4.82 1.38
C VAL A 45 -0.92 -5.18 0.89
N SER A 46 -1.66 -4.22 0.32
CA SER A 46 -2.99 -4.47 -0.26
C SER A 46 -2.92 -5.52 -1.36
N LEU A 47 -1.99 -5.36 -2.30
CA LEU A 47 -1.81 -6.27 -3.42
C LEU A 47 -1.46 -7.69 -2.95
N LEU A 48 -0.52 -7.83 -2.01
CA LEU A 48 -0.15 -9.16 -1.51
C LEU A 48 -1.32 -9.84 -0.78
N LYS A 49 -2.14 -9.08 -0.06
CA LYS A 49 -3.36 -9.60 0.57
C LYS A 49 -4.42 -9.98 -0.46
N GLU A 50 -4.59 -9.18 -1.53
CA GLU A 50 -5.45 -9.50 -2.66
C GLU A 50 -4.99 -10.76 -3.41
N LEU A 51 -3.68 -11.01 -3.43
CA LEU A 51 -3.05 -12.23 -3.96
C LEU A 51 -3.07 -13.42 -2.97
N ASN A 52 -3.76 -13.30 -1.83
CA ASN A 52 -3.92 -14.32 -0.80
C ASN A 52 -2.62 -14.79 -0.11
N PHE A 53 -1.57 -13.96 -0.09
CA PHE A 53 -0.39 -14.25 0.75
C PHE A 53 -0.77 -14.18 2.23
N THR A 54 -0.18 -15.08 3.02
CA THR A 54 -0.39 -15.12 4.46
C THR A 54 0.19 -13.89 5.14
N ASP A 55 -0.35 -13.53 6.30
CA ASP A 55 0.14 -12.41 7.09
C ASP A 55 1.63 -12.52 7.40
N ILE A 56 2.14 -13.73 7.63
CA ILE A 56 3.56 -13.99 7.89
C ILE A 56 4.42 -13.65 6.67
N GLU A 57 4.01 -14.07 5.48
CA GLU A 57 4.72 -13.79 4.22
C GLU A 57 4.68 -12.29 3.90
N VAL A 58 3.50 -11.67 4.02
CA VAL A 58 3.34 -10.23 3.80
C VAL A 58 4.21 -9.45 4.79
N MET A 59 4.23 -9.84 6.07
CA MET A 59 5.09 -9.21 7.08
C MET A 59 6.57 -9.39 6.78
N SER A 60 6.99 -10.55 6.27
CA SER A 60 8.37 -10.82 5.87
C SER A 60 8.84 -9.87 4.76
N VAL A 61 8.02 -9.71 3.72
CA VAL A 61 8.33 -8.81 2.57
C VAL A 61 8.23 -7.34 2.99
N SER A 62 7.16 -6.96 3.66
CA SER A 62 6.90 -5.57 4.05
C SER A 62 7.71 -5.12 5.28
N ARG A 63 8.39 -6.04 5.98
CA ARG A 63 9.16 -5.80 7.21
C ARG A 63 8.33 -5.22 8.36
N HIS A 64 7.09 -5.68 8.52
CA HIS A 64 6.33 -5.40 9.74
C HIS A 64 6.75 -6.35 10.85
N LYS A 65 6.94 -5.82 12.07
CA LYS A 65 7.35 -6.61 13.24
C LYS A 65 6.17 -7.12 14.07
N SER A 66 4.97 -6.64 13.78
CA SER A 66 3.75 -7.02 14.50
C SER A 66 2.56 -7.09 13.56
N MET A 67 1.60 -7.94 13.92
CA MET A 67 0.30 -8.04 13.25
C MET A 67 -0.47 -6.72 13.31
N SER A 68 -0.39 -6.00 14.44
CA SER A 68 -1.01 -4.68 14.59
C SER A 68 -0.43 -3.67 13.60
N GLY A 69 0.88 -3.71 13.36
CA GLY A 69 1.55 -2.90 12.36
C GLY A 69 1.05 -3.22 10.95
N LEU A 70 0.93 -4.51 10.62
CA LEU A 70 0.40 -4.95 9.32
C LEU A 70 -1.04 -4.48 9.10
N LYS A 71 -1.93 -4.67 10.08
CA LYS A 71 -3.35 -4.31 9.99
C LYS A 71 -3.59 -2.83 9.67
N SER A 72 -2.69 -1.93 10.08
CA SER A 72 -2.77 -0.50 9.73
C SER A 72 -2.58 -0.20 8.22
N TYR A 73 -2.04 -1.16 7.48
CA TYR A 73 -1.81 -1.11 6.03
C TYR A 73 -2.89 -1.85 5.24
N GLU A 74 -3.68 -2.72 5.88
CA GLU A 74 -4.84 -3.35 5.26
C GLU A 74 -5.86 -2.28 4.90
N ARG A 75 -6.20 -2.18 3.62
CA ARG A 75 -7.36 -1.41 3.20
C ARG A 75 -8.58 -2.25 3.50
N SER A 76 -9.50 -1.72 4.28
CA SER A 76 -10.86 -2.27 4.33
C SER A 76 -11.36 -2.35 2.89
N ASN A 77 -11.65 -3.55 2.39
CA ASN A 77 -12.23 -3.74 1.06
C ASN A 77 -13.71 -3.30 1.09
N LYS A 78 -13.92 -2.01 1.37
CA LYS A 78 -15.22 -1.36 1.58
C LYS A 78 -16.07 -1.38 0.32
N LYS A 79 -15.45 -1.49 -0.86
CA LYS A 79 -16.20 -1.58 -2.12
C LYS A 79 -16.97 -2.90 -2.23
N LEU A 80 -16.38 -4.02 -1.81
CA LEU A 80 -17.03 -5.33 -1.79
C LEU A 80 -18.01 -5.49 -0.61
N GLN A 81 -17.66 -5.01 0.59
CA GLN A 81 -18.59 -5.01 1.72
C GLN A 81 -19.84 -4.15 1.45
N ASN A 82 -19.70 -2.96 0.85
CA ASN A 82 -20.85 -2.10 0.54
C ASN A 82 -21.73 -2.68 -0.58
N VAL A 83 -21.15 -3.38 -1.56
CA VAL A 83 -21.93 -4.04 -2.62
C VAL A 83 -22.76 -5.19 -2.02
N SER A 84 -22.18 -6.02 -1.15
CA SER A 84 -22.90 -7.10 -0.48
C SER A 84 -23.97 -6.61 0.50
N LEU A 85 -23.70 -5.54 1.25
CA LEU A 85 -24.69 -4.94 2.16
C LEU A 85 -25.83 -4.27 1.40
N ASN A 86 -25.54 -3.58 0.30
CA ASN A 86 -26.58 -2.97 -0.54
C ASN A 86 -27.47 -4.01 -1.22
N GLY A 87 -26.91 -5.15 -1.64
CA GLY A 87 -27.70 -6.28 -2.15
C GLY A 87 -28.65 -6.87 -1.10
N LEU A 88 -28.16 -7.01 0.13
CA LEU A 88 -28.96 -7.47 1.28
C LEU A 88 -30.08 -6.51 1.65
N VAL A 89 -29.79 -5.20 1.73
CA VAL A 89 -30.79 -4.16 2.00
C VAL A 89 -31.86 -4.15 0.92
N LYS A 90 -31.48 -4.29 -0.36
CA LYS A 90 -32.43 -4.35 -1.46
C LYS A 90 -33.35 -5.57 -1.36
N ALA A 91 -32.83 -6.74 -0.98
CA ALA A 91 -33.62 -7.96 -0.81
C ALA A 91 -34.58 -7.91 0.40
N ILE A 92 -34.26 -7.13 1.43
CA ILE A 92 -35.07 -7.02 2.65
C ILE A 92 -36.13 -5.92 2.55
N PHE A 93 -35.85 -4.82 1.85
CA PHE A 93 -36.71 -3.62 1.85
C PHE A 93 -37.44 -3.33 0.54
N THR A 94 -37.26 -4.16 -0.50
CA THR A 94 -38.03 -4.03 -1.74
C THR A 94 -39.05 -5.18 -1.80
N PHE A 95 -40.24 -4.95 -1.25
CA PHE A 95 -41.47 -5.69 -1.57
C PHE A 95 -42.19 -4.99 -2.72
#